data_AF-A0AAW0JQD2-F1
#
_entry.id   AF-A0AAW0JQD2-F1
#
_cell.length_a   1.000
_cell.length_b   1.000
_cell.length_c   1.000
_cell.angle_alpha   90.00
_cell.angle_beta   90.00
_cell.angle_gamma   90.00
#
_symmetry.space_group_name_H-M   'P 1'
#
loop_
_entity.id
_entity.type
_entity.pdbx_description
1 polymer ?
#
loop_
_entity_poly.entity_id
_entity_poly.type
_entity_poly.pdbx_seq_one_letter_code
_entity_poly.pdbx_strand_id
1 'polypeptide(L)'
;MFCFVLQVTRLVLPGMVERSKGVILNISSASGMLPVPLLTIYSATKAFVDFFSQCLHEEYKSKGIFVQSVLPYFVATKLAKIRKPTLDKPSAETFVKSAIKTVGLQSRTMGYVVHALMGSINSMLPRWIYFKIVMSVNKSLRSRNLKKNKRN
;
A
#
# COMPACT_ATOMS: atom_id res chain seq x y z
N MET A 1 -11.43 0.66 11.66
CA MET A 1 -10.78 1.04 10.37
C MET A 1 -10.88 -0.06 9.31
N PHE A 2 -10.72 -1.35 9.65
CA PHE A 2 -10.96 -2.48 8.71
C PHE A 2 -12.34 -2.48 8.04
N CYS A 3 -13.37 -2.09 8.79
CA CYS A 3 -14.75 -2.17 8.33
C CYS A 3 -15.06 -1.28 7.12
N PHE A 4 -14.34 -0.17 6.90
CA PHE A 4 -14.71 0.77 5.85
C PHE A 4 -14.51 0.20 4.44
N VAL A 5 -13.35 -0.41 4.17
CA VAL A 5 -13.08 -1.05 2.87
C VAL A 5 -14.13 -2.14 2.60
N LEU A 6 -14.42 -2.97 3.60
CA LEU A 6 -15.45 -4.01 3.50
C LEU A 6 -16.84 -3.43 3.23
N GLN A 7 -17.24 -2.39 3.96
CA GLN A 7 -18.55 -1.76 3.82
C GLN A 7 -18.73 -1.14 2.44
N VAL A 8 -17.76 -0.35 1.98
CA VAL A 8 -17.82 0.28 0.65
C VAL A 8 -17.85 -0.77 -0.44
N THR A 9 -16.98 -1.79 -0.38
CA THR A 9 -17.00 -2.90 -1.33
C THR A 9 -18.36 -3.60 -1.33
N ARG A 10 -18.91 -3.94 -0.16
CA ARG A 10 -20.22 -4.59 -0.05
C ARG A 10 -21.34 -3.75 -0.67
N LEU A 11 -21.29 -2.43 -0.55
CA LEU A 11 -22.28 -1.52 -1.11
C LEU A 11 -22.20 -1.42 -2.64
N VAL A 12 -20.99 -1.32 -3.20
CA VAL A 12 -20.83 -1.06 -4.65
C VAL A 12 -20.79 -2.34 -5.50
N LEU A 13 -20.34 -3.46 -4.92
CA LEU A 13 -20.06 -4.69 -5.66
C LEU A 13 -21.30 -5.32 -6.32
N PRO A 14 -22.50 -5.38 -5.70
CA PRO A 14 -23.68 -5.96 -6.35
C PRO A 14 -24.04 -5.25 -7.66
N GLY A 15 -24.04 -3.91 -7.66
CA GLY A 15 -24.33 -3.14 -8.87
C GLY A 15 -23.25 -3.26 -9.94
N MET A 16 -21.98 -3.47 -9.55
CA MET A 16 -20.92 -3.76 -10.53
C MET A 16 -21.13 -5.13 -11.19
N VAL A 17 -21.53 -6.14 -10.42
CA VAL A 17 -21.81 -7.51 -10.91
C VAL A 17 -23.00 -7.52 -11.86
N GLU A 18 -24.08 -6.81 -11.53
CA GLU A 18 -25.26 -6.68 -12.39
C GLU A 18 -24.89 -6.11 -13.78
N ARG A 19 -23.98 -5.13 -13.80
CA ARG A 19 -23.47 -4.56 -15.06
C ARG A 19 -22.37 -5.39 -15.73
N SER A 20 -21.93 -6.48 -15.10
CA SER A 20 -20.76 -7.29 -15.51
C SER A 20 -19.51 -6.45 -15.81
N LYS A 21 -19.36 -5.31 -15.12
CA LYS A 21 -18.31 -4.32 -15.38
C LYS A 21 -18.06 -3.45 -14.15
N GLY A 22 -16.83 -3.50 -13.65
CA GLY A 22 -16.40 -2.64 -12.55
C GLY A 22 -14.91 -2.73 -12.27
N VAL A 23 -14.37 -1.68 -11.65
CA VAL A 23 -12.99 -1.63 -11.18
C VAL A 23 -12.97 -1.15 -9.73
N ILE A 24 -12.30 -1.90 -8.85
CA ILE A 24 -12.08 -1.52 -7.45
C ILE A 24 -10.58 -1.38 -7.22
N LEU A 25 -10.13 -0.19 -6.83
CA LEU A 25 -8.73 0.08 -6.49
C LEU A 25 -8.62 0.28 -4.98
N ASN A 26 -7.98 -0.66 -4.29
CA ASN A 26 -7.74 -0.56 -2.85
C ASN A 26 -6.29 -0.15 -2.58
N ILE A 27 -6.12 0.90 -1.77
CA ILE A 27 -4.80 1.40 -1.40
C ILE A 27 -4.33 0.70 -0.13
N SER A 28 -3.42 -0.26 -0.31
CA SER A 28 -2.68 -0.91 0.76
C SER A 28 -1.39 -0.11 1.08
N SER A 29 -0.26 -0.78 1.28
CA SER A 29 1.08 -0.24 1.55
C SER A 29 2.10 -1.35 1.40
N ALA A 30 3.35 -1.02 1.08
CA ALA A 30 4.47 -1.94 1.19
C ALA A 30 4.62 -2.57 2.60
N SER A 31 4.15 -1.87 3.64
CA SER A 31 4.09 -2.41 5.01
C SER A 31 3.05 -3.52 5.22
N GLY A 32 2.18 -3.77 4.24
CA GLY A 32 1.29 -4.93 4.21
C GLY A 32 1.94 -6.17 3.60
N MET A 33 3.04 -6.01 2.85
CA MET A 33 3.75 -7.12 2.21
C MET A 33 4.71 -7.83 3.16
N LEU A 34 5.41 -7.06 4.01
CA LEU A 34 6.35 -7.58 5.00
C LEU A 34 6.06 -6.91 6.36
N PRO A 35 6.19 -7.64 7.49
CA PRO A 35 5.85 -7.08 8.80
C PRO A 35 6.78 -5.92 9.19
N VAL A 36 6.19 -4.80 9.65
CA VAL A 36 6.96 -3.59 10.00
C VAL A 36 6.87 -3.31 11.51
N PRO A 37 7.89 -3.66 12.31
CA PRO A 37 7.91 -3.37 13.74
C PRO A 37 7.74 -1.88 14.05
N LEU A 38 7.09 -1.56 15.18
CA LEU A 38 6.70 -0.20 15.59
C LEU A 38 5.61 0.45 14.73
N LEU A 39 5.09 -0.26 13.72
CA LEU A 39 3.89 0.08 12.96
C LEU A 39 2.90 -1.10 12.93
N THR A 40 2.85 -1.90 14.01
CA THR A 40 2.16 -3.20 14.06
C THR A 40 0.72 -3.17 13.56
N ILE A 41 -0.13 -2.31 14.14
CA ILE A 41 -1.55 -2.21 13.75
C ILE A 41 -1.69 -1.73 12.31
N TYR A 42 -0.86 -0.77 11.90
CA TYR A 42 -0.88 -0.25 10.53
C TYR A 42 -0.48 -1.32 9.51
N SER A 43 0.62 -2.02 9.76
CA SER A 43 1.12 -3.13 8.94
C SER A 43 0.09 -4.26 8.82
N ALA A 44 -0.51 -4.69 9.94
CA ALA A 44 -1.58 -5.69 9.94
C ALA A 44 -2.82 -5.22 9.16
N THR A 45 -3.20 -3.94 9.30
CA THR A 45 -4.32 -3.36 8.54
C THR A 45 -4.05 -3.37 7.04
N LYS A 46 -2.83 -3.04 6.63
CA LYS A 46 -2.46 -3.02 5.21
C LYS A 46 -2.30 -4.43 4.63
N ALA A 47 -1.83 -5.39 5.42
CA ALA A 47 -1.83 -6.81 5.02
C ALA A 47 -3.26 -7.33 4.78
N PHE A 48 -4.20 -6.99 5.66
CA PHE A 48 -5.62 -7.33 5.47
C PHE A 48 -6.16 -6.76 4.15
N VAL A 49 -5.93 -5.47 3.86
CA VAL A 49 -6.41 -4.85 2.61
C VAL A 49 -5.79 -5.52 1.39
N ASP A 50 -4.51 -5.91 1.47
CA ASP A 50 -3.82 -6.57 0.36
C ASP A 50 -4.42 -7.96 0.06
N PHE A 51 -4.58 -8.80 1.09
CA PHE A 51 -5.16 -10.13 0.91
C PHE A 51 -6.64 -10.07 0.54
N PHE A 52 -7.41 -9.19 1.18
CA PHE A 52 -8.81 -8.98 0.83
C PHE A 52 -8.98 -8.65 -0.66
N SER A 53 -8.17 -7.74 -1.19
CA SER A 53 -8.20 -7.38 -2.60
C SER A 53 -7.82 -8.51 -3.55
N GLN A 54 -6.81 -9.31 -3.19
CA GLN A 54 -6.38 -10.44 -4.00
C GLN A 54 -7.45 -11.53 -4.07
N CYS A 55 -8.01 -11.93 -2.93
CA CYS A 55 -9.12 -12.89 -2.89
C CYS A 55 -10.33 -12.38 -3.67
N LEU A 56 -10.72 -11.12 -3.44
CA LEU A 56 -11.87 -10.53 -4.13
C LEU A 56 -11.67 -10.45 -5.65
N HIS A 57 -10.46 -10.18 -6.12
CA HIS A 57 -10.17 -10.20 -7.56
C HIS A 57 -10.42 -11.59 -8.14
N GLU A 58 -9.87 -12.63 -7.51
CA GLU A 58 -9.99 -14.01 -7.99
C GLU A 58 -11.45 -14.49 -7.97
N GLU A 59 -12.22 -14.11 -6.96
CA GLU A 59 -13.64 -14.45 -6.81
C GLU A 59 -14.55 -13.78 -7.85
N TYR A 60 -14.21 -12.57 -8.32
CA TYR A 60 -15.09 -11.75 -9.16
C TYR A 60 -14.53 -11.44 -10.56
N LYS A 61 -13.31 -11.87 -10.90
CA LYS A 61 -12.73 -11.65 -12.25
C LYS A 61 -13.57 -12.27 -13.36
N SER A 62 -14.17 -13.43 -13.13
CA SER A 62 -15.07 -14.09 -14.09
C SER A 62 -16.39 -13.35 -14.29
N LYS A 63 -16.75 -12.46 -13.36
CA LYS A 63 -17.94 -11.60 -13.40
C LYS A 63 -17.65 -10.22 -14.00
N GLY A 64 -16.50 -10.05 -14.66
CA GLY A 64 -16.09 -8.78 -15.28
C GLY A 64 -15.65 -7.70 -14.29
N ILE A 65 -15.34 -8.07 -13.04
CA ILE A 65 -14.88 -7.12 -12.01
C ILE A 65 -13.37 -7.22 -11.82
N PHE A 66 -12.67 -6.12 -12.08
CA PHE A 66 -11.25 -6.02 -11.84
C PHE A 66 -11.00 -5.41 -10.45
N VAL A 67 -10.24 -6.08 -9.61
CA VAL A 67 -9.87 -5.57 -8.29
C VAL A 67 -8.36 -5.49 -8.22
N GLN A 68 -7.83 -4.33 -7.84
CA GLN A 68 -6.41 -4.08 -7.73
C GLN A 68 -6.02 -3.67 -6.31
N SER A 69 -5.00 -4.33 -5.77
CA SER A 69 -4.28 -3.90 -4.57
C SER A 69 -3.07 -3.06 -4.97
N VAL A 70 -3.02 -1.81 -4.48
CA VAL A 70 -1.89 -0.90 -4.70
C VAL A 70 -1.09 -0.76 -3.40
N LEU A 71 0.19 -1.12 -3.42
CA LEU A 71 1.08 -1.17 -2.26
C LEU A 71 2.19 -0.11 -2.36
N PRO A 72 1.89 1.18 -2.20
CA PRO A 72 2.91 2.21 -2.28
C PRO A 72 3.95 2.07 -1.15
N TYR A 73 5.20 2.44 -1.47
CA TYR A 73 6.18 2.90 -0.48
C TYR A 73 5.91 4.37 -0.14
N PHE A 74 6.88 5.09 0.44
CA PHE A 74 6.72 6.49 0.77
C PHE A 74 6.45 7.34 -0.49
N VAL A 75 5.39 8.15 -0.42
CA VAL A 75 5.04 9.15 -1.43
C VAL A 75 5.11 10.53 -0.77
N ALA A 76 5.71 11.51 -1.46
CA ALA A 76 5.89 12.85 -0.94
C ALA A 76 4.53 13.57 -0.82
N THR A 77 3.97 13.50 0.40
CA THR A 77 2.67 14.07 0.76
C THR A 77 2.79 14.83 2.09
N LYS A 78 1.84 15.74 2.33
CA LYS A 78 1.71 16.44 3.62
C LYS A 78 1.57 15.45 4.78
N LEU A 79 0.80 14.37 4.57
CA LEU A 79 0.60 13.30 5.56
C LEU A 79 1.90 12.59 5.93
N ALA A 80 2.73 12.26 4.94
CA ALA A 80 4.01 11.60 5.17
C ALA A 80 5.09 12.55 5.73
N LYS A 81 4.78 13.85 5.88
CA LYS A 81 5.72 14.92 6.31
C LYS A 81 6.98 15.02 5.42
N ILE A 82 6.88 14.59 4.17
CA ILE A 82 7.95 14.67 3.16
C ILE A 82 7.67 15.89 2.29
N ARG A 83 8.57 16.88 2.33
CA ARG A 83 8.39 18.16 1.60
C ARG A 83 8.97 18.15 0.20
N LYS A 84 10.09 17.46 -0.01
CA LYS A 84 10.78 17.41 -1.31
C LYS A 84 10.65 16.00 -1.88
N PRO A 85 10.10 15.85 -3.10
CA PRO A 85 10.08 14.56 -3.77
C PRO A 85 11.50 14.12 -4.12
N THR A 86 11.75 12.82 -4.05
CA THR A 86 12.99 12.16 -4.47
C THR A 86 12.65 10.97 -5.36
N LEU A 87 13.67 10.34 -5.96
CA LEU A 87 13.45 9.17 -6.83
C LEU A 87 12.71 8.03 -6.11
N ASP A 88 13.08 7.73 -4.87
CA ASP A 88 12.43 6.70 -4.04
C ASP A 88 11.12 7.18 -3.39
N LYS A 89 10.90 8.50 -3.33
CA LYS A 89 9.72 9.15 -2.74
C LYS A 89 9.10 10.12 -3.76
N PRO A 90 8.44 9.60 -4.81
CA PRO A 90 7.87 10.44 -5.86
C PRO A 90 6.81 11.39 -5.29
N SER A 91 6.52 12.46 -6.03
CA SER A 91 5.35 13.29 -5.74
C SER A 91 4.06 12.47 -5.89
N ALA A 92 2.97 12.90 -5.26
CA ALA A 92 1.67 12.25 -5.41
C ALA A 92 1.23 12.19 -6.88
N GLU A 93 1.47 13.27 -7.64
CA GLU A 93 1.12 13.32 -9.06
C GLU A 93 1.93 12.32 -9.88
N THR A 94 3.25 12.25 -9.69
CA THR A 94 4.12 11.29 -10.38
C THR A 94 3.73 9.86 -10.03
N PHE A 95 3.44 9.59 -8.76
CA PHE A 95 2.98 8.28 -8.32
C PHE A 95 1.67 7.88 -9.00
N VAL A 96 0.66 8.77 -9.01
CA VAL A 96 -0.65 8.49 -9.63
C VAL A 96 -0.53 8.29 -11.13
N LYS A 97 0.26 9.12 -11.84
CA LYS A 97 0.53 8.98 -13.28
C LYS A 97 1.15 7.61 -13.61
N SER A 98 1.97 7.07 -12.72
CA SER A 98 2.53 5.73 -12.87
C SER A 98 1.52 4.64 -12.49
N ALA A 99 0.80 4.79 -11.38
CA ALA A 99 -0.09 3.77 -10.85
C ALA A 99 -1.28 3.51 -11.77
N ILE A 100 -1.88 4.56 -12.36
CA ILE A 100 -3.02 4.42 -13.28
C ILE A 100 -2.68 3.54 -14.47
N LYS A 101 -1.43 3.58 -14.97
CA LYS A 101 -0.99 2.75 -16.10
C LYS A 101 -1.00 1.24 -15.80
N THR A 102 -1.08 0.87 -14.53
CA THR A 102 -1.11 -0.54 -14.11
C THR A 102 -2.54 -1.10 -13.98
N VAL A 103 -3.55 -0.22 -13.97
CA VAL A 103 -4.95 -0.61 -13.81
C VAL A 103 -5.37 -1.48 -15.00
N GLY A 104 -5.98 -2.62 -14.71
CA GLY A 104 -6.38 -3.63 -15.71
C GLY A 104 -5.24 -4.56 -16.16
N LEU A 105 -3.98 -4.27 -15.84
CA LEU A 105 -2.83 -5.11 -16.23
C LEU A 105 -2.39 -6.05 -15.10
N GLN A 106 -2.42 -5.58 -13.86
CA GLN A 106 -1.95 -6.33 -12.70
C GLN A 106 -2.94 -6.20 -11.54
N SER A 107 -3.38 -7.29 -10.94
CA SER A 107 -4.26 -7.25 -9.75
C SER A 107 -3.52 -6.82 -8.47
N ARG A 108 -2.18 -6.84 -8.49
CA ARG A 108 -1.33 -6.40 -7.37
C ARG A 108 -0.14 -5.64 -7.90
N THR A 109 0.08 -4.43 -7.40
CA THR A 109 1.12 -3.52 -7.89
C THR A 109 1.67 -2.62 -6.79
N MET A 110 2.91 -2.16 -6.94
CA MET A 110 3.48 -1.11 -6.08
C MET A 110 3.19 0.30 -6.64
N GLY A 111 2.54 0.41 -7.80
CA GLY A 111 2.14 1.65 -8.46
C GLY A 111 3.28 2.45 -9.11
N TYR A 112 4.53 2.23 -8.69
CA TYR A 112 5.70 2.94 -9.20
C TYR A 112 6.90 1.99 -9.37
N VAL A 113 7.64 2.13 -10.47
CA VAL A 113 8.71 1.17 -10.84
C VAL A 113 9.83 1.12 -9.80
N VAL A 114 10.24 2.27 -9.26
CA VAL A 114 11.26 2.33 -8.20
C VAL A 114 10.74 1.63 -6.93
N HIS A 115 9.44 1.77 -6.63
CA HIS A 115 8.82 1.07 -5.51
C HIS A 115 8.77 -0.45 -5.74
N ALA A 116 8.54 -0.91 -6.96
CA ALA A 116 8.63 -2.32 -7.31
C ALA A 116 10.05 -2.87 -7.11
N LEU A 117 11.08 -2.14 -7.57
CA LEU A 117 12.48 -2.50 -7.35
C LEU A 117 12.83 -2.57 -5.85
N MET A 118 12.41 -1.58 -5.06
CA MET A 118 12.58 -1.60 -3.61
C MET A 118 11.85 -2.79 -2.97
N GLY A 119 10.66 -3.12 -3.45
CA GLY A 119 9.90 -4.31 -3.07
C GLY A 119 10.71 -5.59 -3.25
N SER A 120 11.23 -5.80 -4.45
CA SER A 120 12.04 -6.96 -4.81
C SER A 120 13.30 -7.07 -3.96
N ILE A 121 14.03 -5.97 -3.74
CA ILE A 121 15.22 -5.96 -2.88
C ILE A 121 14.84 -6.37 -1.45
N ASN A 122 13.77 -5.80 -0.89
CA ASN A 122 13.33 -6.12 0.47
C ASN A 122 12.89 -7.57 0.63
N SER A 123 12.25 -8.16 -0.39
CA SER A 123 11.82 -9.56 -0.35
C SER A 123 12.98 -10.55 -0.48
N MET A 124 14.11 -10.14 -1.07
CA MET A 124 15.31 -10.96 -1.20
C MET A 124 16.18 -10.97 0.07
N LEU A 125 15.99 -10.01 0.98
CA LEU A 125 16.77 -9.94 2.22
C LEU A 125 16.39 -11.07 3.19
N PRO A 126 17.37 -11.74 3.82
CA PRO A 126 17.11 -12.61 4.96
C PRO A 126 16.30 -11.89 6.04
N ARG A 127 15.29 -12.58 6.59
CA ARG A 127 14.28 -11.98 7.47
C ARG A 127 14.86 -11.27 8.70
N TRP A 128 15.96 -11.78 9.24
CA TRP A 128 16.67 -11.19 10.37
C TRP A 128 17.38 -9.87 10.02
N ILE A 129 17.93 -9.75 8.79
CA ILE A 129 18.53 -8.51 8.28
C ILE A 129 17.43 -7.46 8.08
N TYR A 130 16.36 -7.85 7.39
CA TYR A 130 15.21 -6.99 7.16
C TYR A 130 14.66 -6.43 8.48
N PHE A 131 14.42 -7.28 9.49
CA PHE A 131 13.92 -6.82 10.79
C PHE A 131 14.91 -5.90 11.52
N LYS A 132 16.23 -6.17 11.48
CA LYS A 132 17.23 -5.28 12.07
C LYS A 132 17.19 -3.89 11.43
N ILE A 133 17.15 -3.81 10.10
CA ILE A 133 17.10 -2.55 9.35
C ILE A 133 15.82 -1.78 9.68
N VAL A 134 14.65 -2.41 9.52
CA VAL A 134 13.35 -1.76 9.71
C VAL A 134 13.17 -1.30 11.16
N MET A 135 13.58 -2.12 12.14
CA MET A 135 13.55 -1.74 13.55
C MET A 135 14.41 -0.50 13.82
N SER A 136 15.63 -0.46 13.29
CA SER A 136 16.54 0.69 13.45
C SER A 136 15.94 1.98 12.85
N VAL A 137 15.42 1.90 11.62
CA VAL A 137 14.78 3.02 10.93
C VAL A 137 13.58 3.53 11.74
N ASN A 138 12.67 2.65 12.15
CA ASN A 138 11.47 3.06 12.87
C ASN A 138 11.76 3.58 14.28
N LYS A 139 12.77 3.05 14.99
CA LYS A 139 13.25 3.64 16.25
C LYS A 139 13.77 5.06 16.05
N SER A 140 14.57 5.27 15.00
CA SER A 140 15.08 6.60 14.63
C SER A 140 13.95 7.58 14.31
N LEU A 141 12.98 7.18 13.47
CA LEU A 141 11.81 8.01 13.14
C LEU A 141 10.97 8.34 14.39
N ARG A 142 10.71 7.36 15.25
CA ARG A 142 9.94 7.56 16.50
C ARG A 142 10.66 8.52 17.44
N SER A 143 11.97 8.35 17.64
CA SER A 143 12.76 9.24 18.50
C SER A 143 12.77 10.69 17.99
N ARG A 144 12.88 10.90 16.66
CA ARG A 144 12.80 12.23 16.02
C ARG A 144 11.43 12.87 16.22
N ASN A 145 10.35 12.10 16.04
CA ASN A 145 8.98 12.59 16.25
C ASN A 145 8.73 12.96 17.73
N LEU A 146 9.19 12.15 18.68
CA LEU A 146 9.07 12.44 20.11
C LEU A 146 9.86 13.70 20.51
N LYS A 147 11.09 13.86 20.01
CA LYS A 147 11.89 15.08 20.23
C LYS A 147 11.19 16.33 19.67
N LYS A 148 10.50 16.22 18.53
CA LYS A 148 9.75 17.31 17.93
C LYS A 148 8.49 17.65 18.74
N ASN A 149 7.76 16.65 19.22
CA ASN A 149 6.57 16.87 20.06
C ASN A 149 6.90 17.48 21.43
N LYS A 150 8.10 17.28 21.96
CA LYS A 150 8.55 17.93 23.21
C LYS A 150 8.99 19.40 23.03
N ARG A 151 9.21 19.84 21.79
CA ARG A 151 9.66 21.20 21.46
C ARG A 151 8.50 22.13 21.05
N ASN A 152 7.31 21.56 20.88
CA ASN A 152 6.07 22.25 20.54
C ASN A 152 5.15 22.21 21.75
#